data_AF-A0A971EU19-F1
#
_entry.id   AF-A0A971EU19-F1
#
_cell.length_a   1.000
_cell.length_b   1.000
_cell.length_c   1.000
_cell.angle_alpha   90.00
_cell.angle_beta   90.00
_cell.angle_gamma   90.00
#
_symmetry.space_group_name_H-M   'P 1'
#
loop_
_entity.id
_entity.type
_entity.pdbx_description
1 polymer ?
#
loop_
_entity_poly.entity_id
_entity_poly.type
_entity_poly.pdbx_seq_one_letter_code
_entity_poly.pdbx_strand_id
1 'polypeptide(L)'
;MFFFIILISFSLLATILYNFQEPLRNSLPTPRPQNVDLSLKEITLTNSHGGATSWRLIAESADFDIQTKSGRLKNVRVLFFKDNKSDMELSADQGEVGPDGGSFRAAGRVVLKGTAGYTLFCDDLEYLQKEALIRTESRVRIVDEGMELRGRGLRYQVEERLFELLNDIEADVHDRTDVQG
;
A
#
# COMPACT_ATOMS: atom_id res chain seq x y z
N MET A 1 10.05 11.52 -6.18
CA MET A 1 9.51 11.85 -7.52
C MET A 1 8.92 10.62 -8.22
N PHE A 2 7.98 9.86 -7.62
CA PHE A 2 7.47 8.61 -8.26
C PHE A 2 5.99 8.24 -7.98
N PHE A 3 5.15 9.14 -7.44
CA PHE A 3 3.80 8.76 -6.99
C PHE A 3 2.62 9.37 -7.77
N PHE A 4 2.87 10.31 -8.69
CA PHE A 4 1.84 10.91 -9.54
C PHE A 4 1.16 9.92 -10.52
N ILE A 5 1.69 8.71 -10.66
CA ILE A 5 1.34 7.77 -11.74
C ILE A 5 0.29 6.72 -11.28
N ILE A 6 -0.06 6.66 -9.99
CA ILE A 6 -1.15 5.80 -9.48
C ILE A 6 -2.47 6.12 -10.18
N LEU A 7 -2.71 7.40 -10.47
CA LEU A 7 -3.91 7.94 -11.09
C LEU A 7 -4.12 7.44 -12.53
N ILE A 8 -3.06 7.43 -13.35
CA ILE A 8 -3.19 7.18 -14.80
C ILE A 8 -3.44 5.69 -15.07
N SER A 9 -2.76 4.80 -14.35
CA SER A 9 -2.94 3.35 -14.55
C SER A 9 -4.29 2.87 -14.01
N PHE A 10 -4.71 3.36 -12.84
CA PHE A 10 -6.02 3.02 -12.29
C PHE A 10 -7.16 3.66 -13.08
N SER A 11 -7.00 4.91 -13.54
CA SER A 11 -7.95 5.57 -14.44
C SER A 11 -8.03 4.87 -15.79
N LEU A 12 -6.91 4.43 -16.38
CA LEU A 12 -6.91 3.64 -17.62
C LEU A 12 -7.57 2.28 -17.43
N LEU A 13 -7.29 1.58 -16.33
CA LEU A 13 -7.96 0.32 -16.01
C LEU A 13 -9.46 0.54 -15.84
N ALA A 14 -9.86 1.55 -15.07
CA ALA A 14 -11.25 1.93 -14.90
C ALA A 14 -11.88 2.28 -16.26
N THR A 15 -11.21 3.07 -17.10
CA THR A 15 -11.68 3.46 -18.45
C THR A 15 -11.85 2.25 -19.35
N ILE A 16 -10.92 1.31 -19.35
CA ILE A 16 -11.03 0.05 -20.10
C ILE A 16 -12.23 -0.75 -19.58
N LEU A 17 -12.41 -0.87 -18.27
CA LEU A 17 -13.56 -1.55 -17.67
C LEU A 17 -14.90 -0.86 -18.00
N TYR A 18 -14.94 0.48 -18.03
CA TYR A 18 -16.10 1.26 -18.49
C TYR A 18 -16.37 1.04 -19.98
N ASN A 19 -15.34 1.04 -20.83
CA ASN A 19 -15.48 0.91 -22.28
C ASN A 19 -15.83 -0.52 -22.72
N PHE A 20 -15.50 -1.54 -21.92
CA PHE A 20 -15.90 -2.93 -22.12
C PHE A 20 -17.35 -3.23 -21.68
N GLN A 21 -18.16 -2.23 -21.25
CA GLN A 21 -19.56 -2.43 -20.87
C GLN A 21 -20.55 -2.58 -22.04
N GLU A 22 -20.19 -2.24 -23.27
CA GLU A 22 -21.13 -2.33 -24.40
C GLU A 22 -21.63 -3.77 -24.73
N PRO A 23 -20.89 -4.89 -24.54
CA PRO A 23 -21.42 -6.22 -24.87
C PRO A 23 -22.15 -6.94 -23.73
N LEU A 24 -22.11 -6.49 -22.46
CA LEU A 24 -22.64 -7.27 -21.33
C LEU A 24 -23.95 -6.76 -20.71
N ARG A 25 -24.67 -5.86 -21.40
CA ARG A 25 -25.97 -5.34 -20.92
C ARG A 25 -27.11 -6.36 -20.92
N ASN A 26 -26.88 -7.59 -21.40
CA ASN A 26 -27.95 -8.56 -21.72
C ASN A 26 -27.93 -9.89 -20.94
N SER A 27 -27.26 -10.02 -19.79
CA SER A 27 -27.38 -11.25 -18.97
C SER A 27 -27.72 -10.98 -17.51
N LEU A 28 -29.03 -11.09 -17.25
CA LEU A 28 -29.80 -11.42 -16.03
C LEU A 28 -29.35 -10.89 -14.65
N PRO A 29 -30.30 -10.43 -13.82
CA PRO A 29 -30.01 -9.86 -12.51
C PRO A 29 -29.80 -10.98 -11.49
N THR A 30 -28.56 -11.31 -11.17
CA THR A 30 -28.25 -11.86 -9.84
C THR A 30 -28.29 -10.71 -8.82
N PRO A 31 -28.84 -10.93 -7.61
CA PRO A 31 -28.69 -9.98 -6.51
C PRO A 31 -27.21 -9.85 -6.18
N ARG A 32 -26.60 -8.80 -6.72
CA ARG A 32 -25.22 -8.43 -6.42
C ARG A 32 -25.25 -7.79 -5.02
N PRO A 33 -24.30 -8.11 -4.11
CA PRO A 33 -24.18 -7.37 -2.86
C PRO A 33 -24.13 -5.87 -3.20
N GLN A 34 -24.97 -5.08 -2.51
CA GLN A 34 -25.02 -3.63 -2.72
C GLN A 34 -23.59 -3.09 -2.60
N ASN A 35 -23.11 -2.40 -3.64
CA ASN A 35 -21.82 -1.69 -3.71
C ASN A 35 -20.58 -2.50 -4.15
N VAL A 36 -20.75 -3.54 -5.00
CA VAL A 36 -19.63 -4.13 -5.76
C VAL A 36 -20.05 -4.34 -7.20
N ASP A 37 -19.39 -3.66 -8.14
CA ASP A 37 -19.70 -3.75 -9.55
C ASP A 37 -18.86 -4.80 -10.28
N LEU A 38 -17.62 -5.03 -9.81
CA LEU A 38 -16.68 -5.99 -10.40
C LEU A 38 -15.85 -6.67 -9.31
N SER A 39 -15.69 -7.99 -9.41
CA SER A 39 -14.78 -8.76 -8.55
C SER A 39 -13.76 -9.51 -9.40
N LEU A 40 -12.48 -9.36 -9.08
CA LEU A 40 -11.35 -10.01 -9.74
C LEU A 40 -10.60 -10.89 -8.74
N LYS A 41 -9.98 -11.97 -9.24
CA LYS A 41 -9.07 -12.83 -8.49
C LYS A 41 -7.66 -12.70 -9.05
N GLU A 42 -6.65 -12.90 -8.20
CA GLU A 42 -5.23 -12.93 -8.55
C GLU A 42 -4.79 -11.71 -9.35
N ILE A 43 -5.00 -10.53 -8.76
CA ILE A 43 -4.67 -9.29 -9.45
C ILE A 43 -3.18 -8.95 -9.28
N THR A 44 -2.57 -8.50 -10.38
CA THR A 44 -1.25 -7.86 -10.35
C THR A 44 -1.33 -6.57 -11.13
N LEU A 45 -1.13 -5.45 -10.44
CA LEU A 45 -1.05 -4.12 -11.03
C LEU A 45 0.41 -3.68 -10.99
N THR A 46 0.97 -3.29 -12.14
CA THR A 46 2.35 -2.81 -12.22
C THR A 46 2.36 -1.42 -12.81
N ASN A 47 3.17 -0.55 -12.22
CA ASN A 47 3.36 0.79 -12.73
C ASN A 47 4.82 1.05 -13.11
N SER A 48 5.03 1.58 -14.30
CA SER A 48 6.35 1.83 -14.88
C SER A 48 6.46 3.25 -15.42
N HIS A 49 7.61 3.87 -15.22
CA HIS A 49 7.94 5.19 -15.74
C HIS A 49 9.26 5.13 -16.51
N GLY A 50 9.29 5.62 -17.76
CA GLY A 50 10.50 5.62 -18.58
C GLY A 50 11.12 4.23 -18.78
N GLY A 51 10.31 3.16 -18.75
CA GLY A 51 10.78 1.77 -18.84
C GLY A 51 11.22 1.13 -17.52
N ALA A 52 11.34 1.89 -16.43
CA ALA A 52 11.64 1.37 -15.10
C ALA A 52 10.35 1.10 -14.31
N THR A 53 10.24 -0.07 -13.66
CA THR A 53 9.13 -0.34 -12.75
C THR A 53 9.29 0.53 -11.51
N SER A 54 8.23 1.24 -11.11
CA SER A 54 8.20 2.06 -9.89
C SER A 54 7.55 1.31 -8.73
N TRP A 55 6.47 0.58 -9.00
CA TRP A 55 5.83 -0.29 -8.01
C TRP A 55 5.05 -1.43 -8.67
N ARG A 56 4.78 -2.47 -7.89
CA ARG A 56 3.88 -3.58 -8.24
C ARG A 56 2.99 -3.94 -7.05
N LEU A 57 1.68 -3.93 -7.25
CA LEU A 57 0.67 -4.37 -6.30
C LEU A 57 0.18 -5.76 -6.70
N ILE A 58 0.13 -6.66 -5.74
CA ILE A 58 -0.33 -8.04 -5.88
C ILE A 58 -1.40 -8.26 -4.81
N ALA A 59 -2.53 -8.86 -5.17
CA ALA A 59 -3.56 -9.23 -4.20
C ALA A 59 -4.27 -10.52 -4.62
N GLU A 60 -4.81 -11.25 -3.63
CA GLU A 60 -5.60 -12.45 -3.85
C GLU A 60 -6.91 -12.13 -4.58
N SER A 61 -7.56 -11.03 -4.20
CA SER A 61 -8.79 -10.57 -4.84
C SER A 61 -8.92 -9.05 -4.78
N ALA A 62 -9.71 -8.52 -5.70
CA ALA A 62 -10.06 -7.10 -5.76
C ALA A 62 -11.55 -6.94 -6.07
N ASP A 63 -12.27 -6.21 -5.23
CA ASP A 63 -13.63 -5.77 -5.47
C ASP A 63 -13.62 -4.28 -5.82
N PHE A 64 -14.17 -3.93 -6.98
CA PHE A 64 -14.26 -2.55 -7.46
C PHE A 64 -15.70 -2.05 -7.47
N ASP A 65 -15.88 -0.85 -6.93
CA ASP A 65 -17.11 -0.08 -7.01
C ASP A 65 -16.90 1.02 -8.05
N ILE A 66 -17.63 0.91 -9.17
CA ILE A 66 -17.48 1.78 -10.33
C ILE A 66 -18.11 3.15 -10.04
N GLN A 67 -19.16 3.22 -9.21
CA GLN A 67 -19.82 4.49 -8.89
C GLN A 67 -18.94 5.40 -8.05
N THR A 68 -18.25 4.83 -7.06
CA THR A 68 -17.35 5.53 -6.14
C THR A 68 -15.90 5.55 -6.62
N LYS A 69 -15.59 4.80 -7.69
CA LYS A 69 -14.24 4.58 -8.23
C LYS A 69 -13.25 4.11 -7.17
N SER A 70 -13.72 3.29 -6.26
CA SER A 70 -12.93 2.75 -5.14
C SER A 70 -12.72 1.25 -5.29
N GLY A 71 -11.71 0.72 -4.60
CA GLY A 71 -11.39 -0.70 -4.64
C GLY A 71 -11.07 -1.25 -3.25
N ARG A 72 -11.50 -2.48 -2.98
CA ARG A 72 -11.11 -3.26 -1.80
C ARG A 72 -10.31 -4.48 -2.24
N LEU A 73 -9.23 -4.76 -1.53
CA LEU A 73 -8.22 -5.73 -1.89
C LEU A 73 -7.99 -6.66 -0.70
N LYS A 74 -7.71 -7.94 -0.97
CA LYS A 74 -7.45 -8.95 0.06
C LYS A 74 -6.04 -9.54 -0.10
N ASN A 75 -5.34 -9.73 1.01
CA ASN A 75 -3.99 -10.29 1.08
C ASN A 75 -3.04 -9.55 0.15
N VAL A 76 -2.83 -8.27 0.47
CA VAL A 76 -2.13 -7.32 -0.39
C VAL A 76 -0.64 -7.35 -0.14
N ARG A 77 0.11 -7.26 -1.23
CA ARG A 77 1.56 -7.05 -1.23
C ARG A 77 1.90 -5.96 -2.24
N VAL A 78 2.67 -4.96 -1.82
CA VAL A 78 3.16 -3.89 -2.68
C VAL A 78 4.68 -3.88 -2.67
N LEU A 79 5.28 -4.03 -3.84
CA LEU A 79 6.71 -3.95 -4.07
C LEU A 79 7.04 -2.57 -4.63
N PHE A 80 7.89 -1.83 -3.95
CA PHE A 80 8.42 -0.55 -4.43
C PHE A 80 9.81 -0.77 -5.02
N PHE A 81 10.09 -0.10 -6.13
CA PHE A 81 11.33 -0.26 -6.87
C PHE A 81 12.08 1.06 -6.98
N LYS A 82 13.40 0.99 -6.81
CA LYS A 82 14.35 2.07 -7.04
C LYS A 82 15.49 1.52 -7.89
N ASP A 83 15.85 2.21 -8.97
CA ASP A 83 16.88 1.78 -9.91
C ASP A 83 16.69 0.32 -10.40
N ASN A 84 15.43 -0.06 -10.66
CA ASN A 84 14.99 -1.41 -11.05
C ASN A 84 15.27 -2.52 -10.01
N LYS A 85 15.61 -2.18 -8.77
CA LYS A 85 15.72 -3.13 -7.66
C LYS A 85 14.58 -2.91 -6.68
N SER A 86 14.07 -3.98 -6.07
CA SER A 86 13.10 -3.84 -5.00
C SER A 86 13.76 -3.11 -3.83
N ASP A 87 13.16 -2.00 -3.42
CA ASP A 87 13.67 -1.11 -2.39
C ASP A 87 12.87 -1.25 -1.08
N MET A 88 11.56 -1.48 -1.20
CA MET A 88 10.68 -1.71 -0.06
C MET A 88 9.57 -2.70 -0.43
N GLU A 89 9.08 -3.45 0.56
CA GLU A 89 7.94 -4.34 0.43
C GLU A 89 6.94 -4.08 1.55
N LEU A 90 5.70 -3.74 1.19
CA LEU A 90 4.57 -3.62 2.10
C LEU A 90 3.69 -4.87 1.97
N SER A 91 3.22 -5.42 3.08
CA SER A 91 2.21 -6.48 3.11
C SER A 91 1.14 -6.20 4.15
N ALA A 92 -0.10 -6.58 3.85
CA ALA A 92 -1.26 -6.40 4.74
C ALA A 92 -2.38 -7.38 4.39
N ASP A 93 -3.28 -7.61 5.34
CA ASP A 93 -4.46 -8.47 5.15
C ASP A 93 -5.48 -7.84 4.20
N GLN A 94 -5.61 -6.51 4.27
CA GLN A 94 -6.57 -5.75 3.47
C GLN A 94 -5.92 -4.50 2.87
N GLY A 95 -6.42 -4.12 1.71
CA GLY A 95 -6.10 -2.85 1.07
C GLY A 95 -7.36 -2.14 0.60
N GLU A 96 -7.37 -0.83 0.69
CA GLU A 96 -8.43 0.01 0.14
C GLU A 96 -7.80 1.08 -0.74
N VAL A 97 -8.31 1.22 -1.96
CA VAL A 97 -7.93 2.26 -2.91
C VAL A 97 -9.05 3.29 -2.91
N GLY A 98 -8.71 4.52 -2.51
CA GLY A 98 -9.63 5.65 -2.53
C GLY A 98 -10.02 6.06 -3.96
N PRO A 99 -11.04 6.92 -4.11
CA PRO A 99 -11.52 7.38 -5.42
C PRO A 99 -10.38 7.87 -6.32
N ASP A 100 -10.39 7.41 -7.57
CA ASP A 100 -9.39 7.76 -8.59
C ASP A 100 -7.93 7.44 -8.17
N GLY A 101 -7.72 6.60 -7.16
CA GLY A 101 -6.38 6.27 -6.64
C GLY A 101 -5.74 7.37 -5.79
N GLY A 102 -6.53 8.32 -5.27
CA GLY A 102 -6.03 9.45 -4.48
C GLY A 102 -5.47 9.07 -3.10
N SER A 103 -5.86 7.92 -2.57
CA SER A 103 -5.30 7.34 -1.36
C SER A 103 -5.21 5.82 -1.45
N PHE A 104 -4.31 5.25 -0.65
CA PHE A 104 -4.22 3.81 -0.43
C PHE A 104 -4.13 3.54 1.07
N ARG A 105 -5.01 2.69 1.59
CA ARG A 105 -5.00 2.26 2.99
C ARG A 105 -4.69 0.78 3.06
N ALA A 106 -3.64 0.41 3.78
CA ALA A 106 -3.33 -0.95 4.17
C ALA A 106 -3.81 -1.18 5.61
N ALA A 107 -4.45 -2.32 5.88
CA ALA A 107 -4.95 -2.63 7.21
C ALA A 107 -4.84 -4.12 7.53
N GLY A 108 -4.64 -4.42 8.81
CA GLY A 108 -4.47 -5.78 9.33
C GLY A 108 -3.05 -6.30 9.10
N ARG A 109 -2.31 -6.52 10.19
CA ARG A 109 -0.94 -7.07 10.20
C ARG A 109 -0.05 -6.39 9.16
N VAL A 110 -0.02 -5.06 9.18
CA VAL A 110 0.77 -4.30 8.22
C VAL A 110 2.25 -4.47 8.54
N VAL A 111 3.01 -4.91 7.55
CA VAL A 111 4.47 -5.07 7.64
C VAL A 111 5.10 -4.35 6.45
N LEU A 112 6.01 -3.42 6.74
CA LEU A 112 6.84 -2.74 5.75
C LEU A 112 8.30 -3.12 5.97
N LYS A 113 8.92 -3.74 4.97
CA LYS A 113 10.34 -4.10 4.97
C LYS A 113 11.11 -3.15 4.07
N GLY A 114 12.15 -2.51 4.61
CA GLY A 114 13.09 -1.70 3.85
C GLY A 114 14.35 -2.48 3.47
N THR A 115 14.97 -2.14 2.35
CA THR A 115 16.29 -2.68 1.95
C THR A 115 17.42 -2.31 2.90
N ALA A 116 17.23 -1.29 3.74
CA ALA A 116 18.21 -0.87 4.75
C ALA A 116 18.26 -1.77 5.99
N GLY A 117 17.51 -2.88 6.03
CA GLY A 117 17.53 -3.86 7.12
C GLY A 117 16.41 -3.73 8.14
N TYR A 118 15.73 -2.58 8.17
CA TYR A 118 14.63 -2.36 9.10
C TYR A 118 13.30 -2.98 8.65
N THR A 119 12.46 -3.33 9.63
CA THR A 119 11.07 -3.74 9.44
C THR A 119 10.15 -2.94 10.35
N LEU A 120 9.13 -2.32 9.78
CA LEU A 120 8.07 -1.62 10.47
C LEU A 120 6.82 -2.48 10.55
N PHE A 121 6.18 -2.48 11.71
CA PHE A 121 4.92 -3.15 12.01
C PHE A 121 3.90 -2.13 12.54
N CYS A 122 2.68 -2.21 12.03
CA CYS A 122 1.53 -1.44 12.53
C CYS A 122 0.20 -2.13 12.18
N ASP A 123 -0.91 -1.60 12.70
CA ASP A 123 -2.25 -2.16 12.44
C ASP A 123 -2.83 -1.63 11.13
N ASP A 124 -2.54 -0.37 10.80
CA ASP A 124 -2.96 0.29 9.57
C ASP A 124 -1.93 1.31 9.11
N LEU A 125 -1.95 1.61 7.82
CA LEU A 125 -1.11 2.61 7.19
C LEU A 125 -1.85 3.22 6.01
N GLU A 126 -1.84 4.54 5.91
CA GLU A 126 -2.46 5.27 4.82
C GLU A 126 -1.41 6.06 4.04
N TYR A 127 -1.50 5.99 2.72
CA TYR A 127 -0.78 6.82 1.80
C TYR A 127 -1.73 7.84 1.16
N LEU A 128 -1.40 9.12 1.28
CA LEU A 128 -2.13 10.24 0.69
C LEU A 128 -1.32 10.77 -0.50
N GLN A 129 -1.85 10.56 -1.70
CA GLN A 129 -1.11 10.82 -2.93
C GLN A 129 -0.78 12.31 -3.10
N LYS A 130 -1.75 13.20 -2.86
CA LYS A 130 -1.61 14.64 -3.07
C LYS A 130 -0.56 15.26 -2.15
N GLU A 131 -0.48 14.77 -0.92
CA GLU A 131 0.48 15.26 0.07
C GLU A 131 1.81 14.50 0.02
N ALA A 132 1.90 13.43 -0.77
CA ALA A 132 3.03 12.50 -0.75
C ALA A 132 3.38 12.04 0.69
N LEU A 133 2.34 11.78 1.48
CA LEU A 133 2.43 11.51 2.92
C LEU A 133 2.03 10.05 3.19
N ILE A 134 2.90 9.33 3.89
CA ILE A 134 2.52 8.08 4.56
C ILE A 134 2.22 8.42 6.02
N ARG A 135 1.10 7.93 6.54
CA ARG A 135 0.73 8.15 7.93
C ARG A 135 0.07 6.93 8.57
N THR A 136 0.16 6.87 9.88
CA THR A 136 -0.69 6.04 10.71
C THR A 136 -0.89 6.72 12.06
N GLU A 137 -1.99 6.45 12.73
CA GLU A 137 -2.23 6.87 14.12
C GLU A 137 -2.11 5.66 15.08
N SER A 138 -1.92 4.45 14.54
CA SER A 138 -1.79 3.22 15.31
C SER A 138 -0.44 3.12 16.02
N ARG A 139 -0.30 2.08 16.85
CA ARG A 139 1.01 1.75 17.43
C ARG A 139 1.94 1.28 16.33
N VAL A 140 3.17 1.77 16.38
CA VAL A 140 4.22 1.47 15.44
C VAL A 140 5.37 0.81 16.18
N ARG A 141 5.92 -0.23 15.56
CA ARG A 141 7.13 -0.93 16.03
C ARG A 141 8.10 -1.04 14.87
N ILE A 142 9.31 -0.55 15.04
CA ILE A 142 10.35 -0.57 14.01
C ILE A 142 11.52 -1.36 14.57
N VAL A 143 11.96 -2.38 13.86
CA VAL A 143 13.07 -3.25 14.26
C VAL A 143 14.16 -3.14 13.22
N ASP A 144 15.39 -2.93 13.68
CA ASP A 144 16.62 -3.02 12.89
C ASP A 144 17.66 -3.88 13.65
N GLU A 145 18.83 -4.14 13.07
CA GLU A 145 19.83 -5.11 13.56
C GLU A 145 20.29 -4.89 15.02
N GLY A 146 20.23 -3.66 15.53
CA GLY A 146 20.66 -3.31 16.89
C GLY A 146 19.66 -2.49 17.70
N MET A 147 18.45 -2.24 17.17
CA MET A 147 17.53 -1.29 17.78
C MET A 147 16.07 -1.66 17.51
N GLU A 148 15.24 -1.48 18.52
CA GLU A 148 13.79 -1.49 18.40
C GLU A 148 13.23 -0.13 18.84
N LEU A 149 12.47 0.50 17.96
CA LEU A 149 11.70 1.71 18.26
C LEU A 149 10.22 1.36 18.38
N ARG A 150 9.56 1.89 19.39
CA ARG A 150 8.11 1.79 19.59
C ARG A 150 7.53 3.18 19.73
N GLY A 151 6.30 3.36 19.28
CA GLY A 151 5.55 4.58 19.53
C GLY A 151 4.13 4.48 19.02
N ARG A 152 3.44 5.62 19.02
CA ARG A 152 2.10 5.78 18.50
C ARG A 152 2.07 6.91 17.48
N GLY A 153 1.54 6.57 16.32
CA GLY A 153 1.44 7.47 15.20
C GLY A 153 2.78 7.69 14.51
N LEU A 154 2.71 7.86 13.19
CA LEU A 154 3.86 8.03 12.34
C LEU A 154 3.49 8.89 11.14
N ARG A 155 4.42 9.73 10.72
CA ARG A 155 4.37 10.47 9.46
C ARG A 155 5.68 10.25 8.71
N TYR A 156 5.56 10.01 7.43
CA TYR A 156 6.70 9.97 6.53
C TYR A 156 6.39 10.81 5.29
N GLN A 157 7.08 11.95 5.20
CA GLN A 157 6.99 12.87 4.07
C GLN A 157 7.94 12.35 2.99
N VAL A 158 7.37 11.75 1.94
CA VAL A 158 8.14 10.95 0.98
C VAL A 158 9.14 11.79 0.18
N GLU A 159 8.78 13.02 -0.14
CA GLU A 159 9.62 13.92 -0.94
C GLU A 159 10.81 14.45 -0.13
N GLU A 160 10.55 14.84 1.11
CA GLU A 160 11.56 15.36 2.05
C GLU A 160 12.39 14.23 2.67
N ARG A 161 11.94 12.99 2.53
CA ARG A 161 12.45 11.81 3.26
C ARG A 161 12.49 12.06 4.77
N LEU A 162 11.54 12.84 5.25
CA LEU A 162 11.41 13.20 6.65
C LEU A 162 10.51 12.18 7.33
N PHE A 163 11.04 11.55 8.37
CA PHE A 163 10.37 10.51 9.13
C PHE A 163 10.14 10.98 10.57
N GLU A 164 8.91 10.87 11.04
CA GLU A 164 8.49 11.33 12.37
C GLU A 164 7.66 10.25 13.07
N LEU A 165 8.11 9.84 14.26
CA LEU A 165 7.28 9.15 15.26
C LEU A 165 6.64 10.22 16.15
N LEU A 166 5.34 10.11 16.39
CA LEU A 166 4.58 11.24 16.93
C LEU A 166 4.49 11.24 18.46
N ASN A 167 4.14 10.10 19.06
CA ASN A 167 3.82 10.00 20.49
C ASN A 167 4.34 8.70 21.12
N ASP A 168 4.36 8.65 22.45
CA ASP A 168 4.65 7.46 23.26
C ASP A 168 5.96 6.74 22.84
N ILE A 169 7.00 7.51 22.50
CA ILE A 169 8.21 6.99 21.84
C ILE A 169 9.14 6.33 22.85
N GLU A 170 9.46 5.06 22.61
CA GLU A 170 10.41 4.27 23.37
C GLU A 170 11.46 3.68 22.43
N ALA A 171 12.72 3.70 22.85
CA ALA A 171 13.83 3.13 22.10
C ALA A 171 14.57 2.12 22.97
N ASP A 172 14.75 0.92 22.42
CA ASP A 172 15.52 -0.15 23.04
C ASP A 172 16.71 -0.49 22.13
N VAL A 173 17.93 -0.34 22.65
CA VAL A 173 19.17 -0.59 21.92
C VAL A 173 19.77 -1.87 22.44
N HIS A 174 19.88 -2.86 21.56
CA HIS A 174 20.46 -4.14 21.92
C HIS A 174 21.99 -4.02 21.81
N ASP A 175 22.67 -4.00 22.96
CA ASP A 175 24.13 -4.02 22.99
C ASP A 175 24.66 -5.39 22.56
N ARG A 176 25.59 -5.43 21.60
CA ARG A 176 26.29 -6.66 21.17
C ARG A 176 27.42 -7.03 22.14
N THR A 177 27.17 -6.98 23.44
CA THR A 177 28.11 -7.49 24.46
C THR A 177 27.44 -8.47 25.41
N ASP A 178 27.07 -9.64 24.87
CA ASP A 178 27.06 -10.86 25.69
C ASP A 178 27.30 -12.10 24.82
N VAL A 179 28.53 -12.24 24.32
CA VAL A 179 29.12 -13.54 23.95
C VAL A 179 30.64 -13.38 23.88
N GLN A 180 31.29 -13.56 25.02
CA GLN A 180 32.46 -14.43 25.14
C GLN A 180 32.73 -14.69 26.62
N GLY A 181 32.35 -15.89 27.05
CA GLY A 181 32.96 -16.55 28.20
C GLY A 181 34.30 -17.17 27.85
#